data_AF-A0AA97D2F4-F1
#
_entry.id   AF-A0AA97D2F4-F1
#
_cell.length_a   1.000
_cell.length_b   1.000
_cell.length_c   1.000
_cell.angle_alpha   90.00
_cell.angle_beta   90.00
_cell.angle_gamma   90.00
#
_symmetry.space_group_name_H-M   'P 1'
#
loop_
_entity.id
_entity.type
_entity.pdbx_description
1 polymer ?
#
loop_
_entity_poly.entity_id
_entity_poly.type
_entity_poly.pdbx_seq_one_letter_code
_entity_poly.pdbx_strand_id
1 'polypeptide(L)'
;MLTLFKSAPLLDEQEQQWLIDTFIWAVEHFDSDYFLHKTQIVLPNGQFFPDSVTSVEDMAKTVFSRVVGYAGMKAWPVNLVSPSQLVPQVFPHFEFQASLRGEHAQLIVPANHLINVSFNPNQINQPQDLVASFAGTLATVLIHHVGVLPPGGKEFLPQASDALACFLGFGVMMSNTVYQFKGGCGCGYNPYANRQAALTEPQTLFMHALVSHFKGDNQSKKYLKPHLRGQYKKAQKQIKLLVNSSANPLLLALDEQKVG
;
A
#
# COMPACT_ATOMS: atom_id res chain seq x y z
N MET A 1 -23.01 -0.43 -39.51
CA MET A 1 -21.87 -0.08 -38.63
C MET A 1 -22.11 -0.74 -37.29
N LEU A 2 -21.30 -1.75 -36.93
CA LEU A 2 -21.36 -2.35 -35.60
C LEU A 2 -20.69 -1.40 -34.63
N THR A 3 -21.47 -0.71 -33.81
CA THR A 3 -20.96 0.02 -32.66
C THR A 3 -20.28 -0.99 -31.74
N LEU A 4 -18.95 -1.03 -31.75
CA LEU A 4 -18.18 -1.79 -30.76
C LEU A 4 -18.65 -1.32 -29.38
N PHE A 5 -19.31 -2.20 -28.62
CA PHE A 5 -19.71 -1.93 -27.25
C PHE A 5 -18.48 -1.48 -26.46
N LYS A 6 -18.41 -0.18 -26.09
CA LYS A 6 -17.40 0.30 -25.15
C LYS A 6 -17.66 -0.41 -23.83
N SER A 7 -16.70 -1.19 -23.35
CA SER A 7 -16.84 -1.80 -22.02
C SER A 7 -16.92 -0.69 -20.98
N ALA A 8 -17.90 -0.77 -20.07
CA ALA A 8 -18.01 0.15 -18.94
C ALA A 8 -16.66 0.30 -18.23
N PRO A 9 -16.30 1.46 -17.67
CA PRO A 9 -15.05 1.64 -16.92
C PRO A 9 -15.02 0.75 -15.65
N LEU A 10 -13.83 0.55 -15.05
CA LEU A 10 -13.72 -0.26 -13.82
C LEU A 10 -14.39 0.45 -12.63
N LEU A 11 -14.15 1.75 -12.53
CA LEU A 11 -14.65 2.67 -11.53
C LEU A 11 -15.46 3.76 -12.23
N ASP A 12 -16.32 4.47 -11.51
CA ASP A 12 -16.91 5.69 -12.07
C ASP A 12 -15.85 6.81 -12.21
N GLU A 13 -16.24 7.93 -12.82
CA GLU A 13 -15.31 9.05 -13.07
C GLU A 13 -14.85 9.74 -11.79
N GLN A 14 -15.73 9.86 -10.79
CA GLN A 14 -15.43 10.53 -9.53
C GLN A 14 -14.46 9.70 -8.68
N GLU A 15 -14.68 8.38 -8.61
CA GLU A 15 -13.77 7.43 -7.96
C GLU A 15 -12.39 7.42 -8.61
N GLN A 16 -12.35 7.44 -9.96
CA GLN A 16 -11.08 7.51 -10.69
C GLN A 16 -10.33 8.80 -10.35
N GLN A 17 -11.02 9.95 -10.44
CA GLN A 17 -10.41 11.23 -10.17
C GLN A 17 -9.86 11.31 -8.74
N TRP A 18 -10.65 10.87 -7.74
CA TRP A 18 -10.21 10.88 -6.35
C TRP A 18 -8.97 10.00 -6.11
N LEU A 19 -8.89 8.83 -6.73
CA LEU A 19 -7.69 7.97 -6.63
C LEU A 19 -6.47 8.58 -7.30
N ILE A 20 -6.65 9.29 -8.41
CA ILE A 20 -5.58 9.98 -9.12
C ILE A 20 -5.07 11.16 -8.29
N ASP A 21 -5.98 11.97 -7.75
CA ASP A 21 -5.65 13.08 -6.86
C ASP A 21 -4.93 12.56 -5.61
N THR A 22 -5.36 11.42 -5.07
CA THR A 22 -4.71 10.78 -3.91
C THR A 22 -3.33 10.22 -4.27
N PHE A 23 -3.14 9.71 -5.49
CA PHE A 23 -1.81 9.31 -5.97
C PHE A 23 -0.88 10.51 -6.15
N ILE A 24 -1.37 11.61 -6.72
CA ILE A 24 -0.64 12.87 -6.86
C ILE A 24 -0.21 13.39 -5.49
N TRP A 25 -1.16 13.45 -4.54
CA TRP A 25 -0.88 13.79 -3.14
C TRP A 25 0.18 12.86 -2.53
N ALA A 26 0.14 11.55 -2.83
CA ALA A 26 1.15 10.61 -2.35
C ALA A 26 2.56 10.94 -2.91
N VAL A 27 2.63 11.30 -4.19
CA VAL A 27 3.89 11.70 -4.86
C VAL A 27 4.44 12.99 -4.26
N GLU A 28 3.58 13.99 -4.03
CA GLU A 28 3.99 15.30 -3.51
C GLU A 28 4.52 15.27 -2.07
N HIS A 29 4.02 14.34 -1.26
CA HIS A 29 4.23 14.39 0.19
C HIS A 29 5.00 13.23 0.81
N PHE A 30 5.25 12.14 0.06
CA PHE A 30 5.84 10.91 0.63
C PHE A 30 7.05 10.39 -0.16
N ASP A 31 7.95 11.29 -0.55
CA ASP A 31 9.19 11.04 -1.31
C ASP A 31 8.97 10.42 -2.70
N SER A 32 8.63 11.26 -3.69
CA SER A 32 8.53 10.87 -5.10
C SER A 32 9.81 10.21 -5.64
N ASP A 33 10.99 10.74 -5.28
CA ASP A 33 12.27 10.25 -5.78
C ASP A 33 12.55 8.83 -5.29
N TYR A 34 12.26 8.56 -4.01
CA TYR A 34 12.35 7.21 -3.45
C TYR A 34 11.32 6.28 -4.09
N PHE A 35 10.10 6.78 -4.35
CA PHE A 35 9.08 6.03 -5.08
C PHE A 35 9.58 5.59 -6.47
N LEU A 36 10.04 6.52 -7.29
CA LEU A 36 10.46 6.26 -8.66
C LEU A 36 11.66 5.33 -8.75
N HIS A 37 12.68 5.53 -7.90
CA HIS A 37 13.98 4.87 -8.09
C HIS A 37 14.22 3.67 -7.17
N LYS A 38 13.52 3.59 -6.02
CA LYS A 38 13.85 2.62 -4.97
C LYS A 38 12.67 1.76 -4.51
N THR A 39 11.44 2.28 -4.54
CA THR A 39 10.26 1.50 -4.13
C THR A 39 10.07 0.30 -5.08
N GLN A 40 9.87 -0.88 -4.51
CA GLN A 40 9.67 -2.13 -5.24
C GLN A 40 8.20 -2.53 -5.15
N ILE A 41 7.67 -3.17 -6.19
CA ILE A 41 6.38 -3.87 -6.07
C ILE A 41 6.62 -5.15 -5.26
N VAL A 42 6.14 -5.18 -4.03
CA VAL A 42 6.32 -6.30 -3.10
C VAL A 42 5.38 -7.44 -3.47
N LEU A 43 5.95 -8.65 -3.65
CA LEU A 43 5.22 -9.82 -4.14
C LEU A 43 5.11 -10.91 -3.06
N PRO A 44 4.01 -11.69 -3.02
CA PRO A 44 3.84 -12.80 -2.08
C PRO A 44 4.64 -14.04 -2.51
N ASN A 45 5.97 -13.95 -2.45
CA ASN A 45 6.86 -15.04 -2.82
C ASN A 45 8.13 -15.06 -1.94
N GLY A 46 8.93 -16.13 -2.08
CA GLY A 46 10.17 -16.32 -1.32
C GLY A 46 11.29 -15.32 -1.66
N GLN A 47 11.17 -14.51 -2.71
CA GLN A 47 12.13 -13.43 -2.97
C GLN A 47 11.95 -12.26 -2.00
N PHE A 48 10.70 -11.95 -1.64
CA PHE A 48 10.37 -10.90 -0.67
C PHE A 48 10.17 -11.43 0.75
N PHE A 49 9.84 -12.71 0.91
CA PHE A 49 9.63 -13.31 2.22
C PHE A 49 10.36 -14.67 2.28
N PRO A 50 11.71 -14.67 2.29
CA PRO A 50 12.52 -15.90 2.28
C PRO A 50 12.58 -16.60 3.64
N ASP A 51 12.23 -15.88 4.71
CA ASP A 51 12.49 -16.32 6.08
C ASP A 51 11.61 -17.51 6.48
N SER A 52 12.23 -18.48 7.14
CA SER A 52 11.53 -19.53 7.88
C SER A 52 11.51 -19.17 9.36
N VAL A 53 10.36 -19.33 10.00
CA VAL A 53 10.11 -18.92 11.38
C VAL A 53 9.41 -20.05 12.13
N THR A 54 9.73 -20.20 13.40
CA THR A 54 9.28 -21.33 14.24
C THR A 54 8.20 -20.96 15.24
N SER A 55 7.89 -19.66 15.40
CA SER A 55 6.84 -19.17 16.29
C SER A 55 6.00 -18.06 15.64
N VAL A 56 4.79 -17.84 16.18
CA VAL A 56 3.87 -16.77 15.75
C VAL A 56 4.51 -15.40 15.95
N GLU A 57 5.16 -15.16 17.10
CA GLU A 57 5.79 -13.87 17.37
C GLU A 57 6.99 -13.60 16.47
N ASP A 58 7.81 -14.62 16.21
CA ASP A 58 8.96 -14.48 15.30
C ASP A 58 8.51 -14.22 13.86
N MET A 59 7.42 -14.86 13.43
CA MET A 59 6.80 -14.56 12.15
C MET A 59 6.31 -13.12 12.08
N ALA A 60 5.58 -12.64 13.09
CA ALA A 60 5.09 -11.26 13.12
C ALA A 60 6.24 -10.24 13.10
N LYS A 61 7.29 -10.44 13.92
CA LYS A 61 8.48 -9.58 13.96
C LYS A 61 9.25 -9.58 12.64
N THR A 62 9.44 -10.76 12.04
CA THR A 62 10.16 -10.91 10.77
C THR A 62 9.40 -10.24 9.64
N VAL A 63 8.10 -10.52 9.51
CA VAL A 63 7.24 -9.88 8.50
C VAL A 63 7.21 -8.37 8.71
N PHE A 64 7.05 -7.89 9.94
CA PHE A 64 7.06 -6.46 10.24
C PHE A 64 8.37 -5.79 9.81
N SER A 65 9.52 -6.36 10.18
CA SER A 65 10.84 -5.86 9.79
C SER A 65 11.01 -5.80 8.27
N ARG A 66 10.54 -6.82 7.55
CA ARG A 66 10.52 -6.84 6.08
C ARG A 66 9.65 -5.73 5.51
N VAL A 67 8.43 -5.57 6.00
CA VAL A 67 7.49 -4.52 5.55
C VAL A 67 8.05 -3.12 5.82
N VAL A 68 8.60 -2.86 7.00
CA VAL A 68 9.31 -1.60 7.32
C VAL A 68 10.47 -1.36 6.35
N GLY A 69 11.25 -2.41 6.07
CA GLY A 69 12.34 -2.37 5.10
C GLY A 69 11.90 -2.01 3.69
N TYR A 70 10.88 -2.70 3.16
CA TYR A 70 10.35 -2.47 1.81
C TYR A 70 9.67 -1.09 1.67
N ALA A 71 9.00 -0.63 2.72
CA ALA A 71 8.45 0.72 2.79
C ALA A 71 9.54 1.80 2.79
N GLY A 72 10.81 1.45 3.06
CA GLY A 72 11.90 2.42 3.21
C GLY A 72 11.90 3.11 4.57
N MET A 73 11.23 2.56 5.58
CA MET A 73 10.99 3.21 6.87
C MET A 73 11.96 2.74 7.98
N LYS A 74 13.14 2.21 7.65
CA LYS A 74 14.08 1.68 8.65
C LYS A 74 14.56 2.72 9.68
N ALA A 75 14.63 4.00 9.29
CA ALA A 75 15.00 5.09 10.18
C ALA A 75 13.84 5.57 11.08
N TRP A 76 12.61 5.08 10.85
CA TRP A 76 11.46 5.50 11.63
C TRP A 76 11.47 4.87 13.02
N PRO A 77 11.01 5.59 14.06
CA PRO A 77 10.95 5.10 15.43
C PRO A 77 9.77 4.14 15.62
N VAL A 78 9.61 3.12 14.78
CA VAL A 78 8.51 2.15 14.85
C VAL A 78 8.96 0.84 15.49
N ASN A 79 8.12 0.26 16.34
CA ASN A 79 8.42 -0.98 17.04
C ASN A 79 7.20 -1.92 17.04
N LEU A 80 7.43 -3.22 16.83
CA LEU A 80 6.37 -4.21 16.95
C LEU A 80 6.23 -4.68 18.39
N VAL A 81 5.02 -4.61 18.93
CA VAL A 81 4.64 -5.13 20.25
C VAL A 81 3.56 -6.21 20.11
N SER A 82 3.42 -7.06 21.13
CA SER A 82 2.31 -8.00 21.16
C SER A 82 0.98 -7.29 21.43
N PRO A 83 -0.18 -7.88 21.07
CA PRO A 83 -1.48 -7.26 21.31
C PRO A 83 -1.76 -6.92 22.78
N SER A 84 -1.22 -7.72 23.72
CA SER A 84 -1.36 -7.46 25.15
C SER A 84 -0.50 -6.30 25.66
N GLN A 85 0.51 -5.89 24.90
CA GLN A 85 1.40 -4.76 25.21
C GLN A 85 0.98 -3.46 24.52
N LEU A 86 0.05 -3.52 23.56
CA LEU A 86 -0.43 -2.32 22.88
C LEU A 86 -1.34 -1.52 23.81
N VAL A 87 -0.89 -0.32 24.16
CA VAL A 87 -1.65 0.66 24.95
C VAL A 87 -1.89 1.93 24.13
N PRO A 88 -2.90 2.75 24.47
CA PRO A 88 -3.03 4.08 23.90
C PRO A 88 -1.73 4.86 24.04
N GLN A 89 -1.29 5.49 22.95
CA GLN A 89 -0.03 6.21 22.88
C GLN A 89 -0.25 7.55 22.19
N VAL A 90 0.50 8.57 22.62
CA VAL A 90 0.59 9.85 21.90
C VAL A 90 1.60 9.69 20.78
N PHE A 91 1.33 10.27 19.62
CA PHE A 91 2.29 10.26 18.53
C PHE A 91 3.53 11.08 18.91
N PRO A 92 4.74 10.51 18.86
CA PRO A 92 5.94 11.24 19.24
C PRO A 92 6.26 12.32 18.21
N HIS A 93 6.82 13.44 18.67
CA HIS A 93 7.40 14.43 17.78
C HIS A 93 8.84 14.02 17.42
N PHE A 94 9.15 14.05 16.13
CA PHE A 94 10.47 13.82 15.53
C PHE A 94 10.50 14.49 14.16
N GLU A 95 11.69 14.74 13.62
CA GLU A 95 11.86 15.43 12.34
C GLU A 95 12.96 14.77 11.51
N PHE A 96 12.74 14.70 10.20
CA PHE A 96 13.74 14.27 9.23
C PHE A 96 14.45 15.48 8.61
N GLN A 97 15.70 15.29 8.20
CA GLN A 97 16.47 16.35 7.52
C GLN A 97 15.86 16.73 6.17
N ALA A 98 15.56 15.75 5.33
CA ALA A 98 15.06 15.96 3.98
C ALA A 98 14.18 14.79 3.50
N SER A 99 14.72 13.58 3.48
CA SER A 99 13.98 12.38 3.03
C SER A 99 13.27 11.70 4.18
N LEU A 100 12.02 11.30 3.96
CA LEU A 100 11.24 10.50 4.91
C LEU A 100 11.59 9.00 4.81
N ARG A 101 12.04 8.54 3.64
CA ARG A 101 12.23 7.13 3.31
C ARG A 101 13.60 6.85 2.70
N GLY A 102 14.05 5.61 2.87
CA GLY A 102 15.29 5.09 2.31
C GLY A 102 16.52 5.31 3.18
N GLU A 103 17.68 5.02 2.62
CA GLU A 103 18.98 5.07 3.32
C GLU A 103 19.42 6.51 3.68
N HIS A 104 18.83 7.50 3.02
CA HIS A 104 19.08 8.92 3.29
C HIS A 104 18.10 9.51 4.32
N ALA A 105 17.12 8.73 4.80
CA ALA A 105 16.25 9.17 5.87
C ALA A 105 17.03 9.25 7.18
N GLN A 106 17.27 10.48 7.65
CA GLN A 106 18.00 10.76 8.89
C GLN A 106 17.18 11.67 9.78
N LEU A 107 17.00 11.24 11.03
CA LEU A 107 16.34 12.03 12.06
C LEU A 107 17.28 13.12 12.55
N ILE A 108 16.85 14.37 12.46
CA ILE A 108 17.54 15.53 13.05
C ILE A 108 17.01 15.85 14.44
N VAL A 109 15.75 15.50 14.69
CA VAL A 109 15.13 15.49 16.01
C VAL A 109 14.71 14.05 16.30
N PRO A 110 15.35 13.35 17.25
CA PRO A 110 14.96 11.98 17.59
C PRO A 110 13.61 11.97 18.32
N ALA A 111 12.84 10.92 18.11
CA ALA A 111 11.61 10.70 18.84
C ALA A 111 11.88 10.47 20.33
N ASN A 112 11.03 11.02 21.19
CA ASN A 112 11.09 10.82 22.65
C ASN A 112 10.64 9.40 23.08
N HIS A 113 9.87 8.71 22.24
CA HIS A 113 9.50 7.30 22.40
C HIS A 113 9.20 6.65 21.04
N LEU A 114 9.11 5.32 21.02
CA LEU A 114 8.80 4.56 19.80
C LEU A 114 7.28 4.50 19.57
N ILE A 115 6.89 4.52 18.29
CA ILE A 115 5.53 4.24 17.83
C ILE A 115 5.34 2.72 17.87
N ASN A 116 4.57 2.25 18.84
CA ASN A 116 4.25 0.85 18.98
C ASN A 116 3.16 0.44 17.98
N VAL A 117 3.48 -0.53 17.14
CA VAL A 117 2.57 -1.19 16.20
C VAL A 117 2.28 -2.58 16.74
N SER A 118 1.05 -3.04 16.62
CA SER A 118 0.67 -4.43 16.93
C SER A 118 0.18 -5.15 15.69
N PHE A 119 -0.01 -6.46 15.81
CA PHE A 119 -0.60 -7.31 14.79
C PHE A 119 -1.87 -7.98 15.32
N ASN A 120 -2.65 -8.57 14.42
CA ASN A 120 -3.76 -9.45 14.77
C ASN A 120 -3.26 -10.91 14.77
N PRO A 121 -3.25 -11.62 15.91
CA PRO A 121 -2.78 -13.01 15.96
C PRO A 121 -3.53 -13.95 15.03
N ASN A 122 -4.79 -13.64 14.70
CA ASN A 122 -5.59 -14.44 13.76
C ASN A 122 -5.05 -14.39 12.33
N GLN A 123 -4.22 -13.39 11.98
CA GLN A 123 -3.63 -13.22 10.64
C GLN A 123 -2.36 -14.05 10.42
N ILE A 124 -1.88 -14.79 11.43
CA ILE A 124 -0.59 -15.45 11.31
C ILE A 124 -0.55 -16.51 10.19
N ASN A 125 -1.66 -17.22 10.00
CA ASN A 125 -1.83 -18.19 8.92
C ASN A 125 -2.32 -17.54 7.60
N GLN A 126 -2.39 -16.22 7.57
CA GLN A 126 -2.78 -15.39 6.42
C GLN A 126 -1.70 -14.33 6.17
N PRO A 127 -0.52 -14.73 5.70
CA PRO A 127 0.65 -13.85 5.65
C PRO A 127 0.45 -12.60 4.76
N GLN A 128 -0.38 -12.69 3.72
CA GLN A 128 -0.70 -11.51 2.89
C GLN A 128 -1.54 -10.49 3.67
N ASP A 129 -2.51 -10.93 4.48
CA ASP A 129 -3.33 -10.07 5.34
C ASP A 129 -2.46 -9.41 6.41
N LEU A 130 -1.53 -10.15 7.01
CA LEU A 130 -0.56 -9.61 7.96
C LEU A 130 0.32 -8.51 7.33
N VAL A 131 0.87 -8.77 6.13
CA VAL A 131 1.65 -7.78 5.37
C VAL A 131 0.81 -6.55 5.05
N ALA A 132 -0.41 -6.72 4.56
CA ALA A 132 -1.31 -5.62 4.21
C ALA A 132 -1.68 -4.77 5.44
N SER A 133 -1.97 -5.39 6.58
CA SER A 133 -2.24 -4.70 7.85
C SER A 133 -1.05 -3.82 8.29
N PHE A 134 0.17 -4.37 8.22
CA PHE A 134 1.37 -3.59 8.54
C PHE A 134 1.60 -2.45 7.55
N ALA A 135 1.46 -2.69 6.25
CA ALA A 135 1.61 -1.66 5.23
C ALA A 135 0.63 -0.50 5.43
N GLY A 136 -0.65 -0.79 5.70
CA GLY A 136 -1.66 0.23 6.02
C GLY A 136 -1.38 0.99 7.32
N THR A 137 -0.84 0.30 8.34
CA THR A 137 -0.45 0.94 9.59
C THR A 137 0.74 1.89 9.38
N LEU A 138 1.76 1.47 8.65
CA LEU A 138 2.91 2.30 8.30
C LEU A 138 2.51 3.51 7.44
N ALA A 139 1.60 3.31 6.49
CA ALA A 139 1.01 4.42 5.73
C ALA A 139 0.29 5.41 6.65
N THR A 140 -0.50 4.94 7.62
CA THR A 140 -1.15 5.81 8.60
C THR A 140 -0.14 6.60 9.44
N VAL A 141 0.96 5.96 9.85
CA VAL A 141 2.06 6.63 10.57
C VAL A 141 2.71 7.73 9.73
N LEU A 142 2.97 7.47 8.44
CA LEU A 142 3.49 8.47 7.51
C LEU A 142 2.55 9.67 7.39
N ILE A 143 1.25 9.43 7.16
CA ILE A 143 0.24 10.48 6.99
C ILE A 143 0.16 11.35 8.24
N HIS A 144 0.16 10.73 9.41
CA HIS A 144 0.10 11.45 10.67
C HIS A 144 1.34 12.33 10.89
N HIS A 145 2.53 11.83 10.57
CA HIS A 145 3.77 12.58 10.68
C HIS A 145 3.83 13.77 9.71
N VAL A 146 3.46 13.56 8.44
CA VAL A 146 3.47 14.62 7.43
C VAL A 146 2.41 15.69 7.74
N GLY A 147 1.28 15.31 8.33
CA GLY A 147 0.26 16.24 8.81
C GLY A 147 -0.54 16.95 7.71
N VAL A 148 -0.38 16.54 6.44
CA VAL A 148 -1.15 17.05 5.30
C VAL A 148 -2.33 16.12 5.04
N LEU A 149 -3.55 16.68 4.99
CA LEU A 149 -4.76 15.92 4.74
C LEU A 149 -4.84 15.45 3.28
N PRO A 150 -5.40 14.26 3.01
CA PRO A 150 -5.62 13.78 1.65
C PRO A 150 -6.76 14.55 0.97
N PRO A 151 -6.92 14.39 -0.37
CA PRO A 151 -8.09 14.88 -1.09
C PRO A 151 -9.40 14.41 -0.44
N GLY A 152 -10.33 15.34 -0.22
CA GLY A 152 -11.58 15.08 0.51
C GLY A 152 -11.48 15.26 2.04
N GLY A 153 -10.28 15.43 2.60
CA GLY A 153 -10.08 15.80 4.01
C GLY A 153 -10.04 14.61 4.98
N LYS A 154 -10.27 14.88 6.27
CA LYS A 154 -10.05 13.93 7.38
C LYS A 154 -10.86 12.65 7.26
N GLU A 155 -12.06 12.71 6.69
CA GLU A 155 -12.95 11.55 6.57
C GLU A 155 -12.40 10.48 5.62
N PHE A 156 -11.48 10.86 4.72
CA PHE A 156 -10.84 9.98 3.74
C PHE A 156 -9.49 9.43 4.20
N LEU A 157 -9.06 9.71 5.44
CA LEU A 157 -7.80 9.19 5.99
C LEU A 157 -7.69 7.66 5.90
N PRO A 158 -8.73 6.85 6.21
CA PRO A 158 -8.63 5.40 6.07
C PRO A 158 -8.36 4.95 4.63
N GLN A 159 -9.06 5.53 3.66
CA GLN A 159 -8.90 5.21 2.24
C GLN A 159 -7.56 5.70 1.70
N ALA A 160 -7.09 6.87 2.15
CA ALA A 160 -5.78 7.40 1.81
C ALA A 160 -4.65 6.54 2.38
N SER A 161 -4.80 5.98 3.59
CA SER A 161 -3.84 5.01 4.14
C SER A 161 -3.75 3.75 3.28
N ASP A 162 -4.87 3.20 2.83
CA ASP A 162 -4.90 2.06 1.92
C ASP A 162 -4.25 2.39 0.56
N ALA A 163 -4.53 3.59 0.02
CA ALA A 163 -3.92 4.06 -1.23
C ALA A 163 -2.41 4.26 -1.09
N LEU A 164 -1.97 4.90 0.00
CA LEU A 164 -0.56 5.12 0.29
C LEU A 164 0.17 3.78 0.52
N ALA A 165 -0.44 2.79 1.16
CA ALA A 165 0.14 1.45 1.26
C ALA A 165 0.36 0.80 -0.13
N CYS A 166 -0.53 1.02 -1.11
CA CYS A 166 -0.27 0.64 -2.50
C CYS A 166 0.93 1.40 -3.09
N PHE A 167 1.02 2.71 -2.85
CA PHE A 167 2.14 3.56 -3.29
C PHE A 167 3.49 3.13 -2.69
N LEU A 168 3.49 2.64 -1.45
CA LEU A 168 4.67 2.04 -0.79
C LEU A 168 5.08 0.69 -1.39
N GLY A 169 4.36 0.18 -2.40
CA GLY A 169 4.69 -1.03 -3.15
C GLY A 169 3.89 -2.27 -2.77
N PHE A 170 2.95 -2.18 -1.84
CA PHE A 170 2.22 -3.35 -1.32
C PHE A 170 0.91 -3.66 -2.07
N GLY A 171 0.66 -3.03 -3.23
CA GLY A 171 -0.64 -3.08 -3.91
C GLY A 171 -1.15 -4.49 -4.25
N VAL A 172 -0.27 -5.48 -4.47
CA VAL A 172 -0.67 -6.89 -4.64
C VAL A 172 -1.29 -7.45 -3.36
N MET A 173 -0.61 -7.26 -2.23
CA MET A 173 -1.07 -7.72 -0.91
C MET A 173 -2.35 -7.00 -0.53
N MET A 174 -2.39 -5.68 -0.75
CA MET A 174 -3.57 -4.87 -0.50
C MET A 174 -4.76 -5.39 -1.30
N SER A 175 -4.60 -5.60 -2.61
CA SER A 175 -5.67 -6.06 -3.52
C SER A 175 -6.17 -7.46 -3.17
N ASN A 176 -5.25 -8.39 -2.87
CA ASN A 176 -5.60 -9.78 -2.57
C ASN A 176 -6.34 -9.95 -1.25
N THR A 177 -6.35 -8.95 -0.37
CA THR A 177 -6.84 -9.07 1.02
C THR A 177 -8.06 -8.19 1.33
N VAL A 178 -8.57 -7.43 0.35
CA VAL A 178 -9.82 -6.64 0.54
C VAL A 178 -11.02 -7.56 0.76
N TYR A 179 -11.15 -8.63 -0.03
CA TYR A 179 -12.21 -9.62 0.13
C TYR A 179 -11.62 -11.03 0.29
N GLN A 180 -12.06 -11.72 1.35
CA GLN A 180 -11.78 -13.13 1.60
C GLN A 180 -13.10 -13.90 1.57
N PHE A 181 -13.21 -14.79 0.57
CA PHE A 181 -14.39 -15.61 0.28
C PHE A 181 -14.87 -16.43 1.49
N LYS A 182 -16.18 -16.49 1.70
CA LYS A 182 -16.85 -17.15 2.85
C LYS A 182 -17.18 -18.64 2.64
N GLY A 183 -16.70 -19.31 1.58
CA GLY A 183 -17.19 -20.65 1.19
C GLY A 183 -16.13 -21.76 1.08
N GLY A 184 -16.46 -22.93 1.63
CA GLY A 184 -15.67 -24.17 1.67
C GLY A 184 -15.88 -24.90 3.00
N CYS A 185 -15.90 -26.24 3.01
CA CYS A 185 -16.12 -27.09 4.21
C CYS A 185 -15.44 -26.48 5.44
N GLY A 186 -16.24 -26.06 6.44
CA GLY A 186 -15.94 -24.99 7.40
C GLY A 186 -14.86 -25.24 8.45
N CYS A 187 -13.71 -25.81 8.07
CA CYS A 187 -12.60 -26.11 8.97
C CYS A 187 -11.44 -25.09 8.92
N GLY A 188 -11.49 -24.06 8.07
CA GLY A 188 -10.36 -23.12 7.89
C GLY A 188 -10.68 -21.63 7.69
N TYR A 189 -11.95 -21.22 7.67
CA TYR A 189 -12.32 -19.82 7.54
C TYR A 189 -12.34 -19.12 8.90
N ASN A 190 -11.48 -18.10 9.09
CA ASN A 190 -11.48 -17.26 10.28
C ASN A 190 -11.82 -15.81 9.91
N PRO A 191 -13.06 -15.33 10.12
CA PRO A 191 -13.44 -13.96 9.80
C PRO A 191 -12.68 -12.92 10.63
N TYR A 192 -12.21 -13.30 11.83
CA TYR A 192 -11.41 -12.41 12.69
C TYR A 192 -10.01 -12.16 12.15
N ALA A 193 -9.55 -12.90 11.14
CA ALA A 193 -8.27 -12.65 10.47
C ALA A 193 -8.38 -11.60 9.35
N ASN A 194 -9.59 -11.27 8.89
CA ASN A 194 -9.74 -10.36 7.75
C ASN A 194 -9.24 -8.95 8.09
N ARG A 195 -8.52 -8.33 7.15
CA ARG A 195 -8.20 -6.90 7.23
C ARG A 195 -9.48 -6.07 7.11
N GLN A 196 -9.54 -4.96 7.82
CA GLN A 196 -10.56 -3.93 7.59
C GLN A 196 -10.07 -3.01 6.46
N ALA A 197 -10.32 -3.39 5.20
CA ALA A 197 -10.00 -2.56 4.05
C ALA A 197 -10.96 -1.36 3.96
N ALA A 198 -10.39 -0.18 3.72
CA ALA A 198 -11.15 1.06 3.52
C ALA A 198 -11.44 1.29 2.02
N LEU A 199 -10.50 0.92 1.15
CA LEU A 199 -10.75 0.88 -0.30
C LEU A 199 -11.47 -0.41 -0.69
N THR A 200 -12.35 -0.31 -1.68
CA THR A 200 -12.95 -1.49 -2.32
C THR A 200 -11.93 -2.24 -3.20
N GLU A 201 -12.27 -3.46 -3.63
CA GLU A 201 -11.41 -4.25 -4.53
C GLU A 201 -11.09 -3.50 -5.84
N PRO A 202 -12.09 -2.94 -6.57
CA PRO A 202 -11.81 -2.15 -7.77
C PRO A 202 -10.93 -0.93 -7.52
N GLN A 203 -11.15 -0.21 -6.41
CA GLN A 203 -10.36 0.97 -6.06
C GLN A 203 -8.90 0.61 -5.74
N THR A 204 -8.69 -0.43 -4.94
CA THR A 204 -7.36 -0.93 -4.60
C THR A 204 -6.60 -1.41 -5.83
N LEU A 205 -7.28 -2.13 -6.74
CA LEU A 205 -6.71 -2.58 -8.00
C LEU A 205 -6.35 -1.42 -8.94
N PHE A 206 -7.18 -0.38 -8.98
CA PHE A 206 -6.90 0.81 -9.76
C PHE A 206 -5.65 1.52 -9.23
N MET A 207 -5.56 1.72 -7.91
CA MET A 207 -4.35 2.30 -7.29
C MET A 207 -3.10 1.44 -7.53
N HIS A 208 -3.20 0.11 -7.39
CA HIS A 208 -2.10 -0.81 -7.70
C HIS A 208 -1.68 -0.73 -9.17
N ALA A 209 -2.63 -0.61 -10.09
CA ALA A 209 -2.33 -0.46 -11.52
C ALA A 209 -1.66 0.89 -11.83
N LEU A 210 -2.00 1.96 -11.12
CA LEU A 210 -1.40 3.29 -11.28
C LEU A 210 0.06 3.26 -10.83
N VAL A 211 0.31 2.71 -9.63
CA VAL A 211 1.66 2.47 -9.12
C VAL A 211 2.45 1.59 -10.08
N SER A 212 1.89 0.47 -10.52
CA SER A 212 2.57 -0.44 -11.46
C SER A 212 2.88 0.22 -12.80
N HIS A 213 2.03 1.14 -13.28
CA HIS A 213 2.29 1.91 -14.51
C HIS A 213 3.56 2.74 -14.35
N PHE A 214 3.68 3.57 -13.30
CA PHE A 214 4.86 4.42 -13.10
C PHE A 214 6.11 3.65 -12.66
N LYS A 215 5.93 2.43 -12.12
CA LYS A 215 7.03 1.53 -11.76
C LYS A 215 7.51 0.61 -12.89
N GLY A 216 6.91 0.70 -14.08
CA GLY A 216 7.25 -0.20 -15.19
C GLY A 216 6.92 -1.68 -14.94
N ASP A 217 6.10 -1.99 -13.94
CA ASP A 217 5.85 -3.37 -13.54
C ASP A 217 4.92 -4.10 -14.51
N ASN A 218 5.36 -5.28 -14.93
CA ASN A 218 4.59 -6.22 -15.74
C ASN A 218 4.41 -7.59 -15.05
N GLN A 219 4.97 -7.78 -13.86
CA GLN A 219 5.00 -9.07 -13.16
C GLN A 219 3.87 -9.20 -12.14
N SER A 220 3.49 -8.13 -11.44
CA SER A 220 2.58 -8.21 -10.28
C SER A 220 1.24 -8.88 -10.58
N LYS A 221 0.72 -8.74 -11.81
CA LYS A 221 -0.53 -9.36 -12.27
C LYS A 221 -0.60 -10.86 -11.99
N LYS A 222 0.52 -11.59 -12.11
CA LYS A 222 0.51 -13.06 -11.91
C LYS A 222 0.28 -13.45 -10.46
N TYR A 223 0.58 -12.54 -9.53
CA TYR A 223 0.40 -12.72 -8.09
C TYR A 223 -0.94 -12.22 -7.57
N LEU A 224 -1.75 -11.55 -8.41
CA LEU A 224 -3.13 -11.23 -8.07
C LEU A 224 -4.01 -12.50 -8.08
N LYS A 225 -4.98 -12.57 -7.15
CA LYS A 225 -6.02 -13.60 -7.14
C LYS A 225 -6.69 -13.69 -8.52
N PRO A 226 -7.05 -14.89 -9.03
CA PRO A 226 -7.49 -15.07 -10.41
C PRO A 226 -8.62 -14.14 -10.87
N HIS A 227 -9.63 -13.90 -10.01
CA HIS A 227 -10.78 -13.05 -10.31
C HIS A 227 -10.43 -11.55 -10.43
N LEU A 228 -9.31 -11.11 -9.83
CA LEU A 228 -8.84 -9.73 -9.88
C LEU A 228 -8.09 -9.41 -11.19
N ARG A 229 -7.52 -10.41 -11.85
CA ARG A 229 -6.63 -10.22 -13.02
C ARG A 229 -7.35 -9.55 -14.21
N GLY A 230 -8.64 -9.83 -14.39
CA GLY A 230 -9.46 -9.20 -15.43
C GLY A 230 -9.67 -7.71 -15.17
N GLN A 231 -10.04 -7.38 -13.93
CA GLN A 231 -10.23 -6.00 -13.46
C GLN A 231 -8.91 -5.21 -13.51
N TYR A 232 -7.80 -5.82 -13.09
CA TYR A 232 -6.47 -5.20 -13.18
C TYR A 232 -6.09 -4.81 -14.62
N LYS A 233 -6.27 -5.71 -15.60
CA LYS A 233 -6.00 -5.39 -17.02
C LYS A 233 -6.87 -4.22 -17.51
N LYS A 234 -8.10 -4.13 -17.02
CA LYS A 234 -9.02 -3.05 -17.35
C LYS A 234 -8.52 -1.72 -16.77
N ALA A 235 -8.11 -1.70 -15.51
CA ALA A 235 -7.48 -0.54 -14.87
C ALA A 235 -6.23 -0.09 -15.65
N GLN A 236 -5.32 -1.02 -16.00
CA GLN A 236 -4.11 -0.69 -16.76
C GLN A 236 -4.42 0.00 -18.11
N LYS A 237 -5.46 -0.45 -18.82
CA LYS A 237 -5.89 0.20 -20.07
C LYS A 237 -6.42 1.61 -19.81
N GLN A 238 -7.21 1.80 -18.76
CA GLN A 238 -7.76 3.12 -18.41
C GLN A 238 -6.64 4.08 -18.00
N ILE A 239 -5.70 3.65 -17.16
CA ILE A 239 -4.56 4.46 -16.73
C ILE A 239 -3.68 4.86 -17.92
N LYS A 240 -3.41 3.94 -18.85
CA LYS A 240 -2.64 4.26 -20.05
C LYS A 240 -3.33 5.35 -20.88
N LEU A 241 -4.66 5.28 -21.05
CA LEU A 241 -5.41 6.31 -21.77
C LEU A 241 -5.39 7.64 -21.02
N LEU A 242 -5.52 7.59 -19.69
CA LEU A 242 -5.53 8.76 -18.83
C LEU A 242 -4.19 9.48 -18.84
N VAL A 243 -3.08 8.77 -18.61
CA VAL A 243 -1.73 9.36 -18.62
C VAL A 243 -1.42 9.96 -19.99
N ASN A 244 -1.73 9.25 -21.09
CA ASN A 244 -1.51 9.75 -22.45
C ASN A 244 -2.32 11.00 -22.81
N SER A 245 -3.43 11.27 -22.13
CA SER A 245 -4.31 12.42 -22.39
C SER A 245 -4.26 13.47 -21.29
N SER A 246 -3.48 13.22 -20.22
CA SER A 246 -3.39 14.09 -19.06
C SER A 246 -2.56 15.33 -19.38
N ALA A 247 -3.06 16.49 -18.97
CA ALA A 247 -2.29 17.72 -18.92
C ALA A 247 -1.65 17.96 -17.55
N ASN A 248 -1.75 17.01 -16.61
CA ASN A 248 -1.19 17.14 -15.27
C ASN A 248 0.35 17.06 -15.35
N PRO A 249 1.09 18.13 -14.98
CA PRO A 249 2.55 18.16 -15.15
C PRO A 249 3.28 17.14 -14.27
N LEU A 250 2.74 16.80 -13.10
CA LEU A 250 3.34 15.79 -12.23
C LEU A 250 3.24 14.40 -12.86
N LEU A 251 2.07 14.05 -13.39
CA LEU A 251 1.89 12.75 -14.07
C LEU A 251 2.75 12.63 -15.32
N LEU A 252 2.91 13.72 -16.09
CA LEU A 252 3.81 13.75 -17.25
C LEU A 252 5.27 13.57 -16.82
N ALA A 253 5.73 14.29 -15.80
CA ALA A 253 7.09 14.17 -15.29
C ALA A 253 7.39 12.75 -14.75
N LEU A 254 6.42 12.14 -14.06
CA LEU A 254 6.55 10.75 -13.61
C LEU A 254 6.62 9.75 -14.77
N ASP A 255 5.86 9.98 -15.85
CA ASP A 255 5.85 9.09 -17.01
C ASP A 255 7.15 9.21 -17.82
N GLU A 256 7.75 10.40 -17.91
CA GLU A 256 9.07 10.62 -18.51
C GLU A 256 10.20 9.91 -17.73
N GLN A 257 10.08 9.85 -16.40
CA GLN A 257 11.07 9.23 -15.50
C GLN A 257 10.81 7.73 -15.25
N LYS A 258 9.75 7.17 -15.85
CA LYS A 258 9.39 5.77 -15.68
C LYS A 258 10.54 4.87 -16.10
N VAL A 259 11.05 4.08 -15.14
CA VAL A 259 12.03 3.03 -15.40
C VAL A 259 11.32 1.87 -16.12
N GLY A 260 11.74 1.59 -17.35
CA GLY A 260 11.18 0.54 -18.23
C GLY A 260 11.66 -0.87 -17.91
#